data_AF-A0A2N5PHZ6-F1
#
_entry.id   AF-A0A2N5PHZ6-F1
#
_cell.length_a   1.000
_cell.length_b   1.000
_cell.length_c   1.000
_cell.angle_alpha   90.00
_cell.angle_beta   90.00
_cell.angle_gamma   90.00
#
_symmetry.space_group_name_H-M   'P 1'
#
loop_
_entity.id
_entity.type
_entity.pdbx_description
1 polymer ?
#
loop_
_entity_poly.entity_id
_entity_poly.type
_entity_poly.pdbx_seq_one_letter_code
_entity_poly.pdbx_strand_id
1 'polypeptide(L)'
;MAYTPTTWSDGDVITAEKLNKLEQGVKNEQVGPAGAKGDKGDPGPSYTLPAANKTTLGGVKQMALIADLSTETTADLKNKINAILAEMKKQGIMANS
;
A
#
# COMPACT_ATOMS: atom_id res chain seq x y z
N MET A 1 14.33 35.92 31.88
CA MET A 1 14.52 37.22 31.18
C MET A 1 14.31 36.96 29.70
N ALA A 2 13.51 37.78 29.01
CA ALA A 2 13.33 37.62 27.56
C ALA A 2 14.67 37.91 26.86
N TYR A 3 15.02 37.10 25.86
CA TYR A 3 16.19 37.34 25.03
C TYR A 3 16.01 38.66 24.25
N THR A 4 16.95 39.60 24.37
CA THR A 4 16.95 40.83 23.56
C THR A 4 17.97 40.64 22.44
N PRO A 5 17.59 40.60 21.14
CA PRO A 5 18.55 40.43 20.05
C PRO A 5 19.65 41.50 20.04
N THR A 6 20.83 41.15 19.53
CA THR A 6 21.91 42.12 19.29
C THR A 6 21.74 42.72 17.90
N THR A 7 21.64 44.05 17.81
CA THR A 7 21.74 44.77 16.55
C THR A 7 23.22 44.89 16.16
N TRP A 8 23.57 44.44 14.96
CA TRP A 8 24.94 44.46 14.45
C TRP A 8 25.13 45.60 13.45
N SER A 9 26.32 46.20 13.44
CA SER A 9 26.76 47.16 12.43
C SER A 9 28.01 46.65 11.71
N ASP A 10 28.23 47.13 10.48
CA ASP A 10 29.40 46.75 9.71
C ASP A 10 30.69 47.15 10.43
N GLY A 11 31.63 46.21 10.52
CA GLY A 11 32.88 46.39 11.27
C GLY A 11 32.82 45.99 12.76
N ASP A 12 31.64 45.59 13.27
CA ASP A 12 31.53 45.09 14.64
C ASP A 12 32.36 43.81 14.88
N VAL A 13 33.08 43.78 16.00
CA VAL A 13 33.82 42.59 16.44
C VAL A 13 32.87 41.63 17.17
N ILE A 14 32.94 40.34 16.83
CA ILE A 14 32.24 39.28 17.55
C ILE A 14 32.98 39.02 18.87
N THR A 15 32.43 39.50 19.97
CA THR A 15 32.96 39.27 21.31
C THR A 15 32.37 38.01 21.93
N ALA A 16 33.05 37.46 22.94
CA ALA A 16 32.55 36.34 23.72
C ALA A 16 31.17 36.62 24.33
N GLU A 17 30.90 37.86 24.75
CA GLU A 17 29.59 38.27 25.25
C GLU A 17 28.50 38.21 24.18
N LYS A 18 28.78 38.73 22.96
CA LYS A 18 27.83 38.67 21.84
C LYS A 18 27.59 37.23 21.38
N LEU A 19 28.61 36.37 21.44
CA LEU A 19 28.49 34.95 21.12
C LEU A 19 27.65 34.20 22.17
N ASN A 20 27.94 34.39 23.47
CA ASN A 20 27.16 33.80 24.56
C ASN A 20 25.68 34.20 24.49
N LYS A 21 25.42 35.46 24.11
CA LYS A 21 24.06 35.96 23.90
C LYS A 21 23.36 35.25 22.73
N LEU A 22 24.04 35.12 21.59
CA LEU A 22 23.51 34.36 20.45
C LEU A 22 23.22 32.90 20.85
N GLU A 23 24.11 32.24 21.59
CA GLU A 23 23.89 30.88 22.09
C GLU A 23 22.66 30.79 23.01
N GLN A 24 22.42 31.80 23.85
CA GLN A 24 21.20 31.86 24.67
C GLN A 24 19.95 32.03 23.80
N GLY A 25 20.00 32.88 22.77
CA GLY A 25 18.91 33.02 21.80
C GLY A 25 18.59 31.72 21.07
N VAL A 26 19.61 31.04 20.56
CA VAL A 26 19.47 29.75 19.87
C VAL A 26 18.94 28.66 20.80
N LYS A 27 19.46 28.57 22.04
CA LYS A 27 18.95 27.62 23.04
C LYS A 27 17.48 27.88 23.36
N ASN A 28 17.04 29.14 23.43
CA ASN A 28 15.64 29.49 23.71
C ASN A 28 14.68 29.14 22.57
N GLU A 29 15.09 29.27 21.32
CA GLU A 29 14.26 28.91 20.14
C GLU A 29 14.27 27.40 19.87
N GLN A 30 15.39 26.73 20.12
CA GLN A 30 15.56 25.31 19.85
C GLN A 30 14.96 24.40 20.95
N VAL A 31 14.50 24.95 22.07
CA VAL A 31 13.78 24.21 23.15
C VAL A 31 12.25 24.21 22.98
N GLY A 32 11.74 24.44 21.76
CA GLY A 32 10.36 24.12 21.46
C GLY A 32 10.12 22.60 21.55
N PRO A 33 9.03 22.12 22.16
CA PRO A 33 8.73 20.70 22.15
C PRO A 33 8.59 20.23 20.70
N ALA A 34 9.11 19.03 20.40
CA ALA A 34 8.83 18.39 19.13
C ALA A 34 7.31 18.38 18.91
N GLY A 35 6.87 18.76 17.70
CA GLY A 35 5.45 18.77 17.36
C GLY A 35 4.82 17.41 17.64
N ALA A 36 3.54 17.40 18.03
CA ALA A 36 2.83 16.16 18.28
C ALA A 36 2.96 15.23 17.06
N LYS A 37 3.21 13.94 17.32
CA LYS A 37 3.15 12.93 16.28
C LYS A 37 1.77 13.02 15.62
N GLY A 38 1.73 13.17 14.30
CA GLY A 38 0.48 13.17 13.55
C GLY A 38 -0.31 11.87 13.79
N ASP A 39 -1.63 11.99 13.76
CA ASP A 39 -2.52 10.87 13.98
C ASP A 39 -2.29 9.75 12.96
N LYS A 40 -2.54 8.52 13.38
CA LYS A 40 -2.58 7.39 12.45
C LYS A 40 -3.76 7.61 11.51
N GLY A 41 -3.52 7.53 10.20
CA GLY A 41 -4.60 7.59 9.22
C GLY A 41 -5.61 6.45 9.39
N ASP A 42 -6.84 6.69 8.95
CA ASP A 42 -7.92 5.71 9.00
C ASP A 42 -7.57 4.44 8.19
N PRO A 43 -8.08 3.27 8.61
CA PRO A 43 -8.02 2.06 7.78
C PRO A 43 -8.66 2.31 6.41
N GLY A 44 -8.05 1.76 5.36
CA GLY A 44 -8.61 1.80 4.01
C GLY A 44 -9.96 1.06 3.92
N PRO A 45 -10.74 1.29 2.85
CA PRO A 45 -12.02 0.64 2.65
C PRO A 45 -11.87 -0.88 2.54
N SER A 46 -12.88 -1.61 3.04
CA SER A 46 -12.97 -3.05 2.85
C SER A 46 -13.20 -3.37 1.37
N TYR A 47 -12.56 -4.44 0.87
CA TYR A 47 -12.70 -4.90 -0.51
C TYR A 47 -13.26 -6.32 -0.56
N THR A 48 -14.32 -6.50 -1.33
CA THR A 48 -14.88 -7.80 -1.69
C THR A 48 -14.55 -8.10 -3.13
N LEU A 49 -13.87 -9.22 -3.40
CA LEU A 49 -13.55 -9.65 -4.76
C LEU A 49 -14.81 -10.11 -5.50
N PRO A 50 -15.24 -9.44 -6.59
CA PRO A 50 -16.38 -9.88 -7.38
C PRO A 50 -16.05 -11.15 -8.17
N ALA A 51 -17.08 -11.88 -8.62
CA ALA A 51 -16.90 -12.98 -9.56
C ALA A 51 -16.46 -12.47 -10.94
N ALA A 52 -15.61 -13.21 -11.64
CA ALA A 52 -15.19 -12.90 -13.00
C ALA A 52 -16.37 -12.92 -13.98
N ASN A 53 -16.32 -12.08 -15.02
CA ASN A 53 -17.25 -12.10 -16.14
C ASN A 53 -16.55 -11.70 -17.45
N LYS A 54 -17.29 -11.67 -18.57
CA LYS A 54 -16.73 -11.40 -19.91
C LYS A 54 -16.08 -10.02 -20.06
N THR A 55 -16.41 -9.05 -19.20
CA THR A 55 -16.03 -7.64 -19.35
C THR A 55 -15.28 -7.06 -18.15
N THR A 56 -15.16 -7.82 -17.05
CA THR A 56 -14.61 -7.32 -15.79
C THR A 56 -13.78 -8.39 -15.11
N LEU A 57 -12.62 -7.98 -14.60
CA LEU A 57 -11.77 -8.84 -13.78
C LEU A 57 -12.48 -9.21 -12.47
N GLY A 58 -12.31 -10.45 -12.06
CA GLY A 58 -12.87 -10.97 -10.82
C GLY A 58 -12.27 -12.32 -10.46
N GLY A 59 -12.68 -12.86 -9.32
CA GLY A 59 -12.25 -14.16 -8.84
C GLY A 59 -12.93 -15.32 -9.57
N VAL A 60 -12.19 -16.41 -9.70
CA VAL A 60 -12.70 -17.74 -10.08
C VAL A 60 -12.42 -18.72 -8.95
N LYS A 61 -13.10 -19.86 -8.95
CA LYS A 61 -12.81 -20.94 -8.02
C LYS A 61 -11.85 -21.95 -8.65
N GLN A 62 -11.07 -22.62 -7.81
CA GLN A 62 -10.18 -23.67 -8.27
C GLN A 62 -10.98 -24.90 -8.72
N MET A 63 -10.60 -25.47 -9.86
CA MET A 63 -11.14 -26.75 -10.33
C MET A 63 -10.52 -27.93 -9.60
N ALA A 64 -11.26 -29.05 -9.58
CA ALA A 64 -10.71 -30.33 -9.18
C ALA A 64 -9.58 -30.78 -10.14
N LEU A 65 -8.72 -31.66 -9.65
CA LEU A 65 -7.67 -32.30 -10.44
C LEU A 65 -8.27 -33.02 -11.65
N ILE A 66 -7.66 -32.84 -12.83
CA ILE A 66 -7.98 -33.58 -14.04
C ILE A 66 -6.92 -34.68 -14.21
N ALA A 67 -7.35 -35.93 -14.31
CA ALA A 67 -6.45 -37.05 -14.58
C ALA A 67 -5.89 -36.98 -16.01
N ASP A 68 -4.72 -37.59 -16.22
CA ASP A 68 -4.15 -37.74 -17.57
C ASP A 68 -5.14 -38.48 -18.49
N LEU A 69 -5.26 -38.01 -19.72
CA LEU A 69 -6.17 -38.53 -20.73
C LEU A 69 -5.45 -39.40 -21.77
N SER A 70 -4.13 -39.59 -21.65
CA SER A 70 -3.29 -40.27 -22.63
C SER A 70 -3.68 -41.72 -22.94
N THR A 71 -4.41 -42.40 -22.04
CA THR A 71 -4.82 -43.80 -22.18
C THR A 71 -6.30 -43.99 -22.55
N GLU A 72 -7.03 -42.90 -22.77
CA GLU A 72 -8.47 -42.94 -23.03
C GLU A 72 -8.80 -43.36 -24.46
N THR A 73 -9.98 -43.96 -24.66
CA THR A 73 -10.48 -44.25 -26.00
C THR A 73 -11.04 -43.00 -26.67
N THR A 74 -11.12 -42.99 -28.00
CA THR A 74 -11.75 -41.89 -28.76
C THR A 74 -13.19 -41.63 -28.31
N ALA A 75 -13.93 -42.67 -27.89
CA ALA A 75 -15.29 -42.54 -27.39
C ALA A 75 -15.32 -41.85 -26.01
N ASP A 76 -14.39 -42.22 -25.11
CA ASP A 76 -14.33 -41.68 -23.75
C ASP A 76 -13.80 -40.25 -23.69
N LEU A 77 -12.86 -39.90 -24.58
CA LEU A 77 -12.30 -38.56 -24.69
C LEU A 77 -13.38 -37.49 -24.88
N LYS A 78 -14.36 -37.74 -25.76
CA LYS A 78 -15.46 -36.79 -25.99
C LYS A 78 -16.25 -36.53 -24.70
N ASN A 79 -16.53 -37.59 -23.93
CA ASN A 79 -17.28 -37.49 -22.69
C ASN A 79 -16.49 -36.76 -21.61
N LYS A 80 -15.20 -37.10 -21.45
CA LYS A 80 -14.31 -36.45 -20.47
C LYS A 80 -14.08 -34.97 -20.78
N ILE A 81 -13.90 -34.61 -22.05
CA ILE A 81 -13.80 -33.22 -22.47
C ILE A 81 -15.07 -32.46 -22.11
N ASN A 82 -16.26 -33.00 -22.43
CA ASN A 82 -17.51 -32.35 -22.08
C ASN A 82 -17.69 -32.17 -20.56
N ALA A 83 -17.24 -33.15 -19.76
CA ALA A 83 -17.25 -33.04 -18.30
C ALA A 83 -16.32 -31.93 -17.80
N ILE A 84 -15.10 -31.81 -18.35
CA ILE A 84 -14.15 -30.74 -18.03
C ILE A 84 -14.75 -29.38 -18.37
N LEU A 85 -15.36 -29.25 -19.56
CA LEU A 85 -16.00 -28.00 -19.97
C LEU A 85 -17.15 -27.60 -19.02
N ALA A 86 -17.93 -28.57 -18.55
CA ALA A 86 -18.99 -28.34 -17.57
C ALA A 86 -18.43 -27.89 -16.22
N GLU A 87 -17.34 -28.48 -15.73
CA GLU A 87 -16.73 -28.09 -14.46
C GLU A 87 -16.07 -26.71 -14.55
N MET A 88 -15.38 -26.39 -15.66
CA MET A 88 -14.82 -25.05 -15.91
C MET A 88 -15.89 -23.96 -15.86
N LYS A 89 -17.07 -24.22 -16.45
CA LYS A 89 -18.24 -23.35 -16.39
C LYS A 89 -18.75 -23.16 -14.97
N LYS A 90 -18.89 -24.25 -14.21
CA LYS A 90 -19.32 -24.24 -12.81
C LYS A 90 -18.35 -23.47 -11.89
N GLN A 91 -17.05 -23.48 -12.17
CA GLN A 91 -16.06 -22.74 -11.39
C GLN A 91 -15.92 -21.26 -11.81
N GLY A 92 -16.71 -20.80 -12.78
CA GLY A 92 -16.70 -19.42 -13.26
C GLY A 92 -15.51 -19.07 -14.16
N ILE A 93 -14.82 -20.08 -14.69
CA ILE A 93 -13.66 -19.90 -15.57
C ILE A 93 -14.12 -19.67 -17.02
N MET A 94 -15.23 -20.31 -17.41
CA MET A 94 -15.87 -20.11 -18.71
C MET A 94 -17.28 -19.58 -18.55
N ALA A 95 -17.76 -18.84 -19.56
CA ALA A 95 -19.12 -18.36 -19.60
C ALA A 95 -20.15 -19.50 -19.68
N ASN A 96 -21.29 -19.34 -18.99
CA ASN A 96 -22.40 -20.29 -19.05
C ASN A 96 -23.26 -20.19 -20.31
N SER A 97 -23.10 -19.11 -21.10
CA SER A 97 -23.71 -18.89 -22.42
C SER A 97 -23.00 -17.76 -23.18
#